data_AF-A0A269PSZ3-F1
#
_entry.id   AF-A0A269PSZ3-F1
#
_cell.length_a   1.000
_cell.length_b   1.000
_cell.length_c   1.000
_cell.angle_alpha   90.00
_cell.angle_beta   90.00
_cell.angle_gamma   90.00
#
_symmetry.space_group_name_H-M   'P 1'
#
loop_
_entity.id
_entity.type
_entity.pdbx_description
1 polymer ?
#
loop_
_entity_poly.entity_id
_entity_poly.type
_entity_poly.pdbx_seq_one_letter_code
_entity_poly.pdbx_strand_id
1 'polypeptide(L)'
;MLELKEIEISEIQSISNTGDNPQVRCQRCNCIEQAKSKDILITESTWLKAATCGGWRHVTTDNATYSMVCSTCIVELYEVQHKSLS
;
A
#
# COMPACT_ATOMS: atom_id res chain seq x y z
N MET A 1 -11.40 15.74 3.28
CA MET A 1 -11.77 14.46 3.91
C MET A 1 -10.80 13.37 3.48
N LEU A 2 -10.24 12.59 4.41
CA LEU A 2 -9.43 11.40 4.10
C LEU A 2 -10.33 10.15 4.13
N GLU A 3 -10.41 9.44 3.02
CA GLU A 3 -11.07 8.14 2.95
C GLU A 3 -10.03 7.04 2.74
N LEU A 4 -10.18 5.93 3.46
CA LEU A 4 -9.34 4.75 3.32
C LEU A 4 -10.18 3.57 2.84
N LYS A 5 -9.66 2.85 1.84
CA LYS A 5 -10.25 1.60 1.33
C LYS A 5 -9.20 0.50 1.29
N GLU A 6 -9.66 -0.74 1.25
CA GLU A 6 -8.77 -1.87 0.98
C GLU A 6 -8.11 -1.70 -0.39
N ILE A 7 -6.87 -2.17 -0.49
CA ILE A 7 -6.16 -2.25 -1.77
C ILE A 7 -6.71 -3.43 -2.59
N GLU A 8 -6.69 -3.29 -3.91
CA GLU A 8 -7.14 -4.32 -4.84
C GLU A 8 -5.97 -5.19 -5.32
N ILE A 9 -6.25 -6.42 -5.74
CA ILE A 9 -5.20 -7.35 -6.22
C ILE A 9 -4.48 -6.82 -7.47
N SER A 10 -5.18 -6.04 -8.30
CA SER A 10 -4.65 -5.36 -9.49
C SER A 10 -3.52 -4.37 -9.18
N GLU A 11 -3.42 -3.93 -7.93
CA GLU A 11 -2.40 -2.98 -7.48
C GLU A 11 -1.12 -3.70 -6.99
N ILE A 12 -1.16 -5.02 -6.80
CA ILE A 12 0.02 -5.81 -6.48
C ILE A 12 0.84 -6.00 -7.75
N GLN A 13 2.09 -5.56 -7.73
CA GLN A 13 3.01 -5.77 -8.84
C GLN A 13 3.70 -7.12 -8.66
N SER A 14 3.39 -8.11 -9.49
CA SER A 14 4.31 -9.23 -9.71
C SER A 14 5.32 -8.86 -10.79
N ILE A 15 6.60 -9.07 -10.49
CA ILE A 15 7.65 -9.05 -11.51
C ILE A 15 7.60 -10.44 -12.14
N SER A 16 6.66 -10.64 -13.07
CA SER A 16 6.28 -11.93 -13.63
C SER A 16 7.37 -12.62 -14.48
N ASN A 17 8.61 -12.13 -14.50
CA ASN A 17 9.70 -12.66 -15.33
C ASN A 17 11.00 -13.01 -14.59
N THR A 18 11.08 -12.92 -13.26
CA THR A 18 12.34 -13.15 -12.52
C THR A 18 12.26 -14.15 -11.36
N GLY A 19 11.07 -14.70 -11.04
CA GLY A 19 10.89 -15.52 -9.84
C GLY A 19 10.90 -14.73 -8.54
N ASP A 20 10.73 -13.40 -8.63
CA ASP A 20 10.71 -12.51 -7.49
C ASP A 20 9.35 -12.50 -6.80
N ASN A 21 9.38 -12.45 -5.46
CA ASN A 21 8.20 -12.34 -4.62
C ASN A 21 7.40 -11.06 -4.93
N PRO A 22 6.05 -11.09 -4.78
CA PRO A 22 5.19 -9.93 -5.04
C PRO A 22 5.58 -8.73 -4.18
N GLN A 23 5.35 -7.52 -4.71
CA GLN A 23 5.68 -6.27 -4.04
C GLN A 23 4.55 -5.25 -4.10
N VAL A 24 4.61 -4.30 -3.16
CA VAL A 24 3.78 -3.09 -3.11
C VAL A 24 4.68 -1.86 -3.14
N ARG A 25 4.23 -0.78 -3.79
CA ARG A 25 4.94 0.50 -3.85
C ARG A 25 4.03 1.63 -3.39
N CYS A 26 4.49 2.42 -2.43
CA CYS A 26 3.75 3.60 -2.00
C CYS A 26 3.84 4.70 -3.07
N GLN A 27 2.69 5.16 -3.55
CA GLN A 27 2.62 6.24 -4.55
C GLN A 27 2.97 7.63 -3.98
N ARG A 28 3.02 7.78 -2.65
CA ARG A 28 3.35 9.05 -1.98
C ARG A 28 4.85 9.20 -1.70
N CYS A 29 5.49 8.18 -1.12
CA CYS A 29 6.90 8.23 -0.73
C CYS A 29 7.82 7.32 -1.55
N ASN A 30 7.28 6.56 -2.51
CA ASN A 30 8.00 5.59 -3.34
C ASN A 30 8.68 4.44 -2.56
N CYS A 31 8.35 4.21 -1.28
CA CYS A 31 8.85 3.04 -0.57
C CYS A 31 8.30 1.74 -1.20
N ILE A 32 9.13 0.71 -1.24
CA ILE A 32 8.79 -0.60 -1.81
C ILE A 32 8.89 -1.64 -0.70
N GLU A 33 7.81 -2.41 -0.51
CA GLU A 33 7.84 -3.59 0.35
C GLU A 33 7.59 -4.83 -0.51
N GLN A 34 8.50 -5.79 -0.38
CA GLN A 34 8.44 -7.06 -1.08
C GLN A 34 8.15 -8.18 -0.09
N ALA A 35 7.32 -9.14 -0.48
CA ALA A 35 7.14 -10.37 0.27
C ALA A 35 8.50 -11.06 0.47
N LYS A 36 8.79 -11.48 1.70
CA LYS A 36 10.02 -12.21 2.03
C LYS A 36 9.66 -13.63 2.41
N SER A 37 10.10 -14.58 1.60
CA SER A 37 9.98 -16.00 1.90
C SER A 37 11.16 -16.74 1.28
N LYS A 38 11.76 -17.66 2.04
CA LYS A 38 12.90 -18.47 1.57
C LYS A 38 12.46 -19.77 0.90
N ASP A 39 11.32 -20.31 1.33
CA ASP A 39 10.93 -21.70 1.03
C ASP A 39 9.52 -21.81 0.41
N ILE A 40 8.78 -20.70 0.34
CA ILE A 40 7.38 -20.68 -0.12
C ILE A 40 7.19 -19.56 -1.12
N LEU A 41 6.66 -19.89 -2.30
CA LEU A 41 6.18 -18.89 -3.26
C LEU A 41 4.98 -18.15 -2.66
N ILE A 42 5.13 -16.84 -2.45
CA ILE A 42 4.04 -15.99 -1.97
C ILE A 42 3.22 -15.53 -3.18
N THR A 43 1.94 -15.88 -3.19
CA THR A 43 1.01 -15.40 -4.24
C THR A 43 0.68 -13.93 -4.02
N GLU A 44 0.32 -13.23 -5.10
CA GLU A 44 -0.20 -11.85 -5.02
C GLU A 44 -1.38 -11.74 -4.05
N SER A 45 -2.30 -12.70 -4.06
CA SER A 45 -3.46 -12.74 -3.15
C SER A 45 -3.06 -12.88 -1.68
N THR A 46 -2.02 -13.65 -1.37
CA THR A 46 -1.50 -13.80 -0.01
C THR A 46 -0.80 -12.51 0.42
N TRP A 47 -0.01 -11.92 -0.47
CA TRP A 47 0.66 -10.66 -0.20
C TRP A 47 -0.31 -9.49 -0.05
N LEU A 48 -1.37 -9.44 -0.85
CA LEU A 48 -2.44 -8.46 -0.72
C LEU A 48 -3.04 -8.47 0.69
N LYS A 49 -3.40 -9.65 1.19
CA LYS A 49 -3.93 -9.80 2.55
C LYS A 49 -2.92 -9.30 3.60
N ALA A 50 -1.65 -9.68 3.46
CA ALA A 50 -0.60 -9.26 4.37
C ALA A 50 -0.38 -7.74 4.35
N ALA A 51 -0.34 -7.12 3.17
CA ALA A 51 -0.19 -5.68 3.00
C ALA A 51 -1.40 -4.93 3.58
N THR A 52 -2.63 -5.39 3.33
CA THR A 52 -3.84 -4.85 3.96
C THR A 52 -3.78 -4.97 5.49
N CYS A 53 -3.34 -6.10 6.04
CA CYS A 53 -3.13 -6.24 7.49
C CYS A 53 -2.01 -5.31 8.01
N GLY A 54 -0.96 -5.07 7.23
CA GLY A 54 0.12 -4.13 7.52
C GLY A 54 -0.25 -2.64 7.40
N GLY A 55 -1.51 -2.34 7.05
CA GLY A 55 -2.04 -0.98 7.00
C GLY A 55 -1.90 -0.28 5.65
N TRP A 56 -1.54 -1.00 4.58
CA TRP A 56 -1.55 -0.44 3.23
C TRP A 56 -2.99 -0.19 2.76
N ARG A 57 -3.27 1.01 2.24
CA ARG A 57 -4.63 1.39 1.82
C ARG A 57 -4.63 2.12 0.48
N HIS A 58 -5.76 2.01 -0.20
CA HIS A 58 -6.19 3.02 -1.17
C HIS A 58 -6.64 4.25 -0.39
N VAL A 59 -6.16 5.43 -0.80
CA VAL A 59 -6.36 6.68 -0.07
C VAL A 59 -6.94 7.72 -1.00
N THR A 60 -8.10 8.27 -0.63
CA THR A 60 -8.68 9.45 -1.28
C THR A 60 -8.58 10.64 -0.35
N THR A 61 -8.05 11.74 -0.86
CA THR A 61 -8.03 13.07 -0.23
C THR A 61 -8.88 14.03 -1.07
N ASP A 62 -9.07 15.25 -0.60
CA ASP A 62 -9.79 16.28 -1.37
C ASP A 62 -9.11 16.62 -2.70
N ASN A 63 -7.79 16.41 -2.80
CA ASN A 63 -6.98 16.86 -3.95
C ASN A 63 -6.43 15.73 -4.81
N ALA A 64 -6.46 14.48 -4.31
CA ALA A 64 -5.79 13.36 -4.96
C ALA A 64 -6.34 12.02 -4.49
N THR A 65 -6.28 11.04 -5.39
CA THR A 65 -6.54 9.62 -5.11
C THR A 65 -5.27 8.83 -5.36
N TYR A 66 -4.91 7.99 -4.40
CA TYR A 66 -3.74 7.12 -4.44
C TYR A 66 -4.18 5.68 -4.24
N SER A 67 -3.89 4.81 -5.21
CA SER A 67 -4.27 3.40 -5.12
C SER A 67 -3.54 2.64 -4.02
N MET A 68 -2.31 3.07 -3.70
CA MET A 68 -1.43 2.33 -2.79
C MET A 68 -0.57 3.26 -1.94
N VAL A 69 -0.87 3.32 -0.64
CA VAL A 69 -0.17 4.15 0.34
C VAL A 69 0.22 3.32 1.55
N CYS A 70 1.47 3.47 2.01
CA CYS A 70 1.95 2.80 3.22
C CYS A 70 1.37 3.44 4.48
N SER A 71 1.36 2.68 5.58
CA SER A 71 0.80 3.11 6.87
C SER A 71 1.41 4.41 7.40
N THR A 72 2.73 4.60 7.27
CA THR A 72 3.42 5.85 7.66
C THR A 72 2.86 7.07 6.91
N CYS A 73 2.73 6.95 5.60
CA CYS A 73 2.19 8.03 4.77
C CYS A 73 0.72 8.33 5.08
N ILE A 74 -0.05 7.33 5.50
CA ILE A 74 -1.44 7.51 5.93
C ILE A 74 -1.50 8.31 7.22
N VAL A 75 -0.66 7.98 8.22
CA VAL A 75 -0.59 8.73 9.50
C VAL A 75 -0.27 10.21 9.26
N GLU A 76 0.73 10.48 8.43
CA GLU A 76 1.09 11.87 8.08
C GLU A 76 -0.05 12.63 7.38
N LEU A 77 -0.82 11.96 6.50
CA LEU A 77 -1.97 12.57 5.84
C LEU A 77 -3.08 12.93 6.85
N TYR A 78 -3.33 12.05 7.83
CA TYR A 78 -4.25 12.35 8.93
C TYR A 78 -3.78 13.56 9.75
N GLU A 79 -2.50 13.60 10.14
CA GLU A 79 -1.96 14.71 10.93
C GLU A 79 -2.08 16.06 10.22
N VAL A 80 -1.81 16.10 8.91
CA VAL A 80 -1.95 17.31 8.11
C VAL A 80 -3.40 17.77 8.06
N GLN A 81 -4.36 16.86 7.87
CA GLN A 81 -5.78 17.22 7.88
C GLN A 81 -6.23 17.75 9.24
N HIS A 82 -5.81 17.13 10.34
CA HIS A 82 -6.19 17.58 11.68
C HIS A 82 -5.56 18.91 12.08
N LYS A 83 -4.30 19.17 11.68
CA LYS A 83 -3.65 20.49 11.86
C LYS A 83 -4.30 21.59 11.03
N SER A 84 -4.92 21.25 9.91
CA SER A 84 -5.62 22.22 9.05
C SER A 84 -7.00 22.61 9.61
N LEU A 85 -7.49 21.89 10.62
CA LEU A 85 -8.79 22.09 11.26
C LEU A 85 -8.69 22.69 12.67
N SER A 86 -7.48 22.88 13.19
CA SER A 86 -7.17 23.50 14.49
C SER A 86 -6.68 24.93 14.32
#